data_AF-A0A5Q2TLH5-F1
#
_entry.id   AF-A0A5Q2TLH5-F1
#
_cell.length_a   1.000
_cell.length_b   1.000
_cell.length_c   1.000
_cell.angle_alpha   90.00
_cell.angle_beta   90.00
_cell.angle_gamma   90.00
#
_symmetry.space_group_name_H-M   'P 1'
#
loop_
_entity.id
_entity.type
_entity.pdbx_description
1 polymer ?
#
loop_
_entity_poly.entity_id
_entity_poly.type
_entity_poly.pdbx_seq_one_letter_code
_entity_poly.pdbx_strand_id
1 'polypeptide(L)' 'MFENILFLTIVFMAMWLADFRRITHSSFRDRIIYLMMMIPILYLSLIFVMDLKWPNLDDLFHSIFSNPAKQIVDALKIVK' A
#
# COMPACT_ATOMS: atom_id res chain seq x y z
N MET A 1 19.92 -2.19 -6.70
CA MET A 1 19.55 -3.17 -5.64
C MET A 1 20.00 -2.70 -4.25
N PHE A 2 21.29 -2.51 -3.97
CA PHE A 2 21.77 -2.10 -2.63
C PHE A 2 21.17 -0.76 -2.16
N GLU A 3 21.13 0.25 -3.04
CA GLU A 3 20.53 1.56 -2.74
C GLU A 3 19.04 1.44 -2.36
N ASN A 4 18.27 0.66 -3.14
CA ASN A 4 16.86 0.39 -2.86
C ASN A 4 16.66 -0.30 -1.50
N ILE A 5 17.50 -1.28 -1.17
CA ILE A 5 17.46 -1.98 0.12
C ILE A 5 17.80 -1.03 1.27
N LEU A 6 18.82 -0.20 1.11
CA LEU A 6 19.25 0.76 2.12
C LEU A 6 18.15 1.81 2.36
N PHE A 7 17.57 2.36 1.29
CA PHE A 7 16.45 3.28 1.38
C PHE A 7 15.26 2.64 2.11
N LEU A 8 14.89 1.43 1.70
CA LEU A 8 13.76 0.71 2.30
C LEU A 8 14.01 0.40 3.77
N THR A 9 15.24 0.03 4.13
CA THR A 9 15.64 -0.20 5.53
C THR A 9 15.47 1.07 6.37
N ILE A 10 15.87 2.24 5.87
CA ILE A 10 15.68 3.52 6.56
C ILE A 10 14.19 3.80 6.78
N VAL A 11 13.36 3.61 5.75
CA VAL A 11 11.91 3.84 5.82
C VAL A 11 11.26 2.89 6.83
N PHE A 12 11.57 1.59 6.77
CA PHE A 12 11.04 0.60 7.71
C PHE A 12 11.48 0.88 9.14
N MET A 13 12.73 1.31 9.35
CA MET A 13 13.21 1.68 10.68
C MET A 13 12.47 2.90 11.23
N ALA A 14 12.25 3.92 10.40
CA ALA A 14 11.49 5.11 10.78
C ALA A 14 10.03 4.77 11.13
N MET A 15 9.36 3.96 10.31
CA MET A 15 8.01 3.46 10.58
C MET A 15 7.96 2.65 11.87
N TRP A 16 8.89 1.71 12.05
CA TRP A 16 8.96 0.88 13.25
C TRP A 16 9.12 1.73 14.50
N LEU A 17 10.04 2.70 14.49
CA LEU A 17 10.25 3.59 15.64
C LEU A 17 9.02 4.45 15.96
N ALA A 18 8.31 4.93 14.94
CA ALA A 18 7.08 5.69 15.13
C ALA A 18 5.95 4.84 15.70
N ASP A 19 5.77 3.63 15.17
CA ASP A 19 4.63 2.77 15.49
C ASP A 19 4.87 1.86 16.71
N PHE A 20 6.12 1.61 17.09
CA PHE A 20 6.47 0.69 18.18
C PHE A 20 5.75 1.04 19.49
N ARG A 21 5.75 2.33 19.88
CA ARG A 21 5.06 2.78 21.10
C ARG A 21 3.54 2.65 20.99
N ARG A 22 2.98 2.73 19.78
CA ARG A 22 1.54 2.68 19.57
C ARG A 22 1.03 1.24 19.55
N ILE A 23 1.78 0.32 18.97
CA ILE A 23 1.43 -1.11 18.85
C ILE A 23 1.54 -1.84 20.19
N THR A 24 2.52 -1.50 21.03
CA THR A 24 2.70 -2.15 22.33
C THR A 24 1.51 -1.90 23.27
N HIS A 25 0.86 -0.74 23.17
CA HIS A 25 -0.30 -0.37 23.98
C HIS A 25 -1.66 -0.57 23.26
N SER A 26 -1.68 -1.07 22.03
CA SER A 26 -2.93 -1.25 21.26
C SER A 26 -3.65 -2.57 21.57
N SER A 27 -4.95 -2.62 21.25
CA SER A 27 -5.75 -3.83 21.37
C SER A 27 -5.32 -4.90 20.36
N PHE A 28 -5.68 -6.16 20.60
CA PHE A 28 -5.39 -7.27 19.66
C PHE A 28 -5.98 -7.03 18.26
N ARG A 29 -7.19 -6.44 18.20
CA ARG A 29 -7.83 -6.09 16.93
C ARG A 29 -7.03 -5.05 16.16
N ASP A 30 -6.51 -4.03 16.83
CA ASP A 30 -5.68 -3.00 16.19
C ASP A 30 -4.37 -3.60 15.64
N ARG A 31 -3.79 -4.56 16.39
CA ARG A 31 -2.59 -5.30 15.92
C ARG A 31 -2.87 -6.12 14.67
N ILE A 32 -4.04 -6.78 14.58
CA ILE A 32 -4.44 -7.51 13.37
C ILE A 32 -4.58 -6.55 12.19
N ILE A 33 -5.26 -5.41 12.38
CA ILE A 33 -5.45 -4.41 11.32
C ILE A 33 -4.10 -3.86 10.85
N TYR A 34 -3.21 -3.56 11.79
CA TYR A 34 -1.84 -3.13 11.47
C TYR A 34 -1.09 -4.20 10.67
N LEU A 35 -1.16 -5.47 11.09
CA LEU A 35 -0.54 -6.58 10.36
C LEU A 35 -1.10 -6.70 8.94
N MET A 36 -2.42 -6.55 8.76
CA MET A 36 -3.06 -6.55 7.45
C MET A 36 -2.57 -5.39 6.58
N MET A 37 -2.35 -4.21 7.16
CA MET A 37 -1.77 -3.06 6.45
C MET A 37 -0.30 -3.27 6.07
N MET A 38 0.45 -4.10 6.81
CA MET A 38 1.85 -4.41 6.46
C MET A 38 1.97 -5.31 5.22
N ILE A 39 0.96 -6.13 4.91
CA ILE A 39 0.96 -7.03 3.74
C ILE A 39 1.20 -6.26 2.41
N PRO A 40 0.40 -5.24 2.04
CA PRO A 40 0.62 -4.49 0.81
C PRO A 40 1.97 -3.75 0.81
N ILE A 41 2.43 -3.29 1.97
CA ILE A 41 3.72 -2.60 2.11
C ILE A 41 4.88 -3.56 1.78
N LEU A 42 4.83 -4.78 2.31
CA LEU A 42 5.84 -5.82 2.04
C LEU A 42 5.83 -6.23 0.56
N TYR A 43 4.65 -6.37 -0.04
CA TYR A 43 4.49 -6.67 -1.47
C TYR A 43 5.15 -5.61 -2.35
N LEU A 44 4.81 -4.33 -2.14
CA LEU A 44 5.38 -3.20 -2.87
C LEU A 44 6.88 -3.07 -2.65
N SER A 45 7.35 -3.34 -1.43
CA SER A 45 8.77 -3.33 -1.09
C SER A 45 9.55 -4.40 -1.87
N LEU A 46 8.98 -5.59 -1.99
CA LEU A 46 9.59 -6.70 -2.73
C LEU A 46 9.66 -6.38 -4.22
N ILE A 47 8.59 -5.81 -4.79
CA ILE A 47 8.56 -5.33 -6.18
C ILE A 47 9.64 -4.27 -6.41
N PHE A 48 9.74 -3.29 -5.52
CA PHE A 48 10.70 -2.18 -5.63
C PHE A 48 12.16 -2.64 -5.52
N VAL A 49 12.47 -3.57 -4.62
CA VAL A 49 13.85 -4.04 -4.41
C VAL A 49 14.29 -4.98 -5.54
N MET A 50 13.40 -5.87 -5.98
CA MET A 50 13.71 -6.89 -6.99
C MET A 50 13.47 -6.41 -8.43
N ASP A 51 12.95 -5.20 -8.62
CA ASP A 51 12.56 -4.65 -9.93
C ASP A 51 11.63 -5.59 -10.71
N LEU A 52 10.67 -6.21 -9.98
CA LEU A 52 9.71 -7.13 -10.57
C LEU A 52 8.68 -6.37 -11.40
N LYS A 53 8.39 -6.85 -12.61
CA LYS A 53 7.33 -6.31 -13.48
C LYS A 53 5.92 -6.74 -13.05
N TRP A 54 5.70 -6.91 -11.75
CA TRP A 54 4.41 -7.29 -11.21
C TRP A 54 3.51 -6.05 -11.09
N PRO A 55 2.18 -6.21 -11.20
CA PRO A 55 1.27 -5.08 -11.15
C PRO A 55 1.38 -4.38 -9.79
N ASN A 56 1.48 -3.06 -9.82
CA ASN A 56 1.39 -2.27 -8.60
C ASN A 56 -0.05 -2.29 -8.09
N LEU A 57 -0.25 -1.85 -6.84
CA LEU A 57 -1.61 -1.74 -6.31
C LEU A 57 -2.47 -0.78 -7.13
N ASP A 58 -1.86 0.28 -7.68
CA ASP A 58 -2.55 1.22 -8.57
C ASP A 58 -3.12 0.52 -9.82
N ASP A 59 -2.32 -0.32 -10.47
CA ASP A 59 -2.76 -1.11 -11.63
C ASP A 59 -3.91 -2.05 -11.25
N LEU A 60 -3.84 -2.66 -10.06
CA LEU A 60 -4.90 -3.52 -9.54
C LEU A 60 -6.18 -2.72 -9.31
N PHE A 61 -6.11 -1.57 -8.64
CA PHE A 61 -7.25 -0.70 -8.41
C PHE A 61 -7.83 -0.18 -9.73
N HIS A 62 -6.99 0.23 -10.68
CA HIS A 62 -7.45 0.62 -12.01
C HIS A 62 -8.17 -0.53 -12.73
N SER A 63 -7.68 -1.76 -12.64
CA SER A 63 -8.34 -2.90 -13.26
C SER A 63 -9.75 -3.17 -12.68
N ILE A 64 -9.90 -3.03 -11.36
CA ILE A 64 -11.17 -3.30 -10.65
C ILE A 64 -12.16 -2.13 -10.82
N PHE A 65 -11.66 -0.90 -10.71
CA PHE A 65 -12.50 0.30 -10.57
C PHE A 65 -12.61 1.13 -11.85
N SER A 66 -11.88 0.82 -12.93
CA SER A 66 -11.98 1.59 -14.19
C SER A 66 -13.39 1.62 -14.78
N ASN A 67 -14.10 0.50 -14.77
CA ASN A 67 -15.46 0.41 -15.28
C ASN A 67 -16.49 1.19 -14.44
N PRO A 68 -16.59 1.01 -13.10
CA PRO A 68 -17.49 1.82 -12.30
C PRO A 68 -17.12 3.31 -12.34
N ALA A 69 -15.83 3.65 -12.38
CA ALA A 69 -15.39 5.04 -12.51
C ALA A 69 -15.89 5.68 -13.81
N LYS A 70 -15.81 4.96 -14.95
CA LYS A 70 -16.36 5.44 -16.24
C LYS A 70 -17.87 5.67 -16.16
N GLN A 71 -18.61 4.74 -15.57
CA GLN A 71 -20.07 4.87 -15.42
C GLN A 71 -20.46 6.11 -14.60
N ILE A 72 -19.74 6.41 -13.52
CA ILE A 72 -19.97 7.61 -12.72
C ILE A 72 -19.67 8.89 -13.52
N VAL A 73 -18.55 8.92 -14.24
CA VAL A 73 -18.16 10.07 -15.07
C VAL A 73 -19.18 10.31 -16.19
N ASP A 74 -19.64 9.25 -16.85
CA ASP A 74 -20.61 9.36 -17.94
C ASP A 74 -21.99 9.78 -17.40
N ALA A 75 -22.42 9.27 -16.25
CA ALA A 75 -23.63 9.74 -15.57
C ALA A 75 -23.57 11.24 -15.25
N LEU A 76 -22.42 11.74 -14.78
CA LEU A 76 -22.23 13.18 -14.50
C LEU A 76 -22.17 14.04 -15.76
N LYS A 77 -21.65 13.52 -16.88
CA LYS A 77 -21.64 14.21 -18.17
C LYS A 77 -23.04 14.38 -18.76
N ILE A 78 -23.95 13.44 -18.51
CA ILE A 78 -25.34 13.50 -19.00
C ILE A 78 -26.17 14.55 -18.24
N VAL A 79 -25.76 14.92 -17.03
CA VAL A 79 -26.45 15.92 -16.18
C VAL A 79 -26.05 17.37 -16.53
N LYS A 80 -25.04 17.58 -17.38
CA LYS A 80 -24.54 18.89 -17.79
C LYS A 80 -25.02 19.26 -19.19
#